data_AF-A0A936RPE1-F1
#
_entry.id   AF-A0A936RPE1-F1
#
_cell.length_a   1.000
_cell.length_b   1.000
_cell.length_c   1.000
_cell.angle_alpha   90.00
_cell.angle_beta   90.00
_cell.angle_gamma   90.00
#
_symmetry.space_group_name_H-M   'P 1'
#
loop_
_entity.id
_entity.type
_entity.pdbx_description
1 polymer ?
#
loop_
_entity_poly.entity_id
_entity_poly.type
_entity_poly.pdbx_seq_one_letter_code
_entity_poly.pdbx_strand_id
1 'polypeptide(L)'
;MLLLSVTRYPAMIRLSALCLLAPLATAAADPSPERARELVRMVRQDCGACHGLTLKGGLGPALLPETLREKPAESLRYTVLLGRPGTPMPPWNAFLTEAEADWIVRQLMTGFPEEIR
;
A
#
# COMPACT_ATOMS: atom_id res chain seq x y z
N MET A 1 -74.96 12.07 -17.65
CA MET A 1 -73.80 12.99 -17.57
C MET A 1 -72.77 12.31 -16.68
N LEU A 2 -71.63 11.98 -17.29
CA LEU A 2 -70.41 11.27 -16.85
C LEU A 2 -70.38 10.43 -15.55
N LEU A 3 -70.09 9.14 -15.76
CA LEU A 3 -69.45 8.21 -14.84
C LEU A 3 -68.00 8.65 -14.55
N LEU A 4 -67.59 8.69 -13.29
CA LEU A 4 -66.17 8.68 -12.88
C LEU A 4 -65.95 7.54 -11.90
N SER A 5 -65.66 6.37 -12.47
CA SER A 5 -65.21 5.18 -11.75
C SER A 5 -63.83 5.45 -11.16
N VAL A 6 -63.74 5.49 -9.83
CA VAL A 6 -62.46 5.59 -9.11
C VAL A 6 -61.77 4.23 -9.18
N THR A 7 -60.91 4.03 -10.17
CA THR A 7 -60.01 2.88 -10.24
C THR A 7 -58.90 3.05 -9.19
N ARG A 8 -59.01 2.30 -8.10
CA ARG A 8 -57.93 2.07 -7.13
C ARG A 8 -56.84 1.25 -7.82
N TYR A 9 -55.74 1.87 -8.21
CA TYR A 9 -54.53 1.15 -8.61
C TYR A 9 -53.85 0.61 -7.34
N PRO A 10 -53.69 -0.72 -7.16
CA PRO A 10 -52.83 -1.22 -6.10
C PRO A 10 -51.40 -0.82 -6.46
N ALA A 11 -50.77 -0.05 -5.58
CA ALA A 11 -49.37 0.32 -5.67
C ALA A 11 -48.51 -0.95 -5.63
N MET A 12 -48.19 -1.49 -6.80
CA MET A 12 -47.19 -2.54 -6.94
C MET A 12 -45.83 -1.90 -6.69
N ILE A 13 -45.39 -1.91 -5.44
CA ILE A 13 -44.03 -1.58 -5.04
C ILE A 13 -43.13 -2.65 -5.67
N ARG A 14 -42.60 -2.35 -6.87
CA ARG A 14 -41.51 -3.13 -7.46
C ARG A 14 -40.28 -2.88 -6.60
N LEU A 15 -39.98 -3.83 -5.73
CA LEU A 15 -38.71 -3.86 -5.01
C LEU A 15 -37.61 -4.16 -6.02
N SER A 16 -37.12 -3.11 -6.71
CA SER A 16 -35.91 -3.21 -7.52
C SER A 16 -34.77 -3.59 -6.60
N ALA A 17 -34.37 -4.86 -6.63
CA ALA A 17 -33.18 -5.34 -5.95
C ALA A 17 -31.96 -4.65 -6.58
N LEU A 18 -31.53 -3.54 -5.96
CA LEU A 18 -30.30 -2.87 -6.32
C LEU A 18 -29.15 -3.75 -5.84
N CYS A 19 -28.67 -4.64 -6.71
CA CYS A 19 -27.43 -5.38 -6.48
C CYS A 19 -26.29 -4.38 -6.28
N LEU A 20 -25.91 -4.15 -5.02
CA LEU A 20 -24.69 -3.44 -4.64
C LEU A 20 -23.51 -4.30 -5.09
N LEU A 21 -22.98 -3.98 -6.27
CA LEU A 21 -21.66 -4.46 -6.72
C LEU A 21 -20.62 -3.86 -5.79
N ALA A 22 -20.22 -4.62 -4.76
CA ALA A 22 -19.08 -4.27 -3.95
C ALA A 22 -17.80 -4.33 -4.81
N PRO A 23 -16.95 -3.30 -4.82
CA PRO A 23 -15.69 -3.38 -5.53
C PRO A 23 -14.81 -4.44 -4.87
N LEU A 24 -14.39 -5.44 -5.65
CA LEU A 24 -13.33 -6.36 -5.24
C LEU A 24 -12.05 -5.54 -5.14
N ALA A 25 -11.54 -5.34 -3.92
CA ALA A 25 -10.21 -4.81 -3.72
C ALA A 25 -9.20 -5.82 -4.28
N THR A 26 -8.62 -5.51 -5.44
CA THR A 26 -7.51 -6.27 -5.99
C THR A 26 -6.31 -6.07 -5.08
N ALA A 27 -5.91 -7.10 -4.35
CA ALA A 27 -4.63 -7.11 -3.64
C ALA A 27 -3.51 -6.86 -4.67
N ALA A 28 -2.64 -5.89 -4.40
CA ALA A 28 -1.48 -5.63 -5.25
C ALA A 28 -0.63 -6.91 -5.33
N ALA A 29 -0.45 -7.41 -6.55
CA ALA A 29 0.35 -8.60 -6.78
C ALA A 29 1.79 -8.37 -6.32
N ASP A 30 2.40 -9.41 -5.74
CA ASP A 30 3.81 -9.36 -5.39
C ASP A 30 4.67 -9.21 -6.66
N PRO A 31 5.83 -8.53 -6.57
CA PRO A 31 6.74 -8.38 -7.69
C PRO A 31 7.25 -9.74 -8.17
N SER A 32 7.67 -9.81 -9.44
CA SER A 32 8.35 -11.02 -9.95
C SER A 32 9.58 -11.34 -9.09
N PRO A 33 10.02 -12.60 -9.03
CA PRO A 33 11.21 -12.97 -8.25
C PRO A 33 12.45 -12.16 -8.63
N GLU A 34 12.62 -11.85 -9.90
CA GLU A 34 13.70 -11.01 -10.43
C GLU A 34 13.62 -9.60 -9.85
N ARG A 35 12.43 -8.99 -9.92
CA ARG A 35 12.22 -7.64 -9.40
C ARG A 35 12.33 -7.58 -7.89
N ALA A 36 11.84 -8.59 -7.17
CA ALA A 36 12.01 -8.71 -5.73
C ALA A 36 13.49 -8.69 -5.32
N ARG A 37 14.37 -9.39 -6.07
CA ARG A 37 15.82 -9.36 -5.81
C ARG A 37 16.42 -7.98 -6.02
N GLU A 38 16.00 -7.24 -7.04
CA GLU A 38 16.43 -5.86 -7.27
C GLU A 38 15.98 -4.93 -6.15
N LEU A 39 14.73 -5.05 -5.70
CA LEU A 39 14.19 -4.25 -4.60
C LEU A 39 14.90 -4.55 -3.28
N VAL A 40 15.23 -5.82 -3.01
CA VAL A 40 16.03 -6.20 -1.83
C VAL A 40 17.40 -5.54 -1.88
N ARG A 41 18.09 -5.64 -3.02
CA ARG A 41 19.39 -4.98 -3.22
C ARG A 41 19.29 -3.47 -3.02
N MET A 42 18.30 -2.81 -3.64
CA MET A 42 18.06 -1.37 -3.48
C MET A 42 17.90 -0.98 -2.01
N VAL A 43 17.03 -1.67 -1.25
CA VAL A 43 16.82 -1.35 0.16
C VAL A 43 18.10 -1.59 0.98
N ARG A 44 18.83 -2.67 0.72
CA ARG A 44 20.05 -3.00 1.47
C ARG A 44 21.21 -2.05 1.17
N GLN A 45 21.41 -1.68 -0.08
CA GLN A 45 22.54 -0.85 -0.50
C GLN A 45 22.22 0.63 -0.37
N ASP A 46 21.06 1.07 -0.87
CA ASP A 46 20.74 2.49 -0.99
C ASP A 46 20.05 3.04 0.26
N CYS A 47 19.04 2.35 0.79
CA CYS A 47 18.46 2.76 2.09
C CYS A 47 19.41 2.43 3.25
N GLY A 48 20.10 1.29 3.16
CA GLY A 48 21.08 0.87 4.16
C GLY A 48 22.27 1.83 4.32
N ALA A 49 22.58 2.68 3.33
CA ALA A 49 23.61 3.71 3.48
C ALA A 49 23.34 4.67 4.66
N CYS A 50 22.07 4.98 4.94
CA CYS A 50 21.68 5.80 6.08
C CYS A 50 21.15 4.96 7.26
N HIS A 51 20.42 3.89 6.96
CA HIS A 51 19.73 3.06 7.95
C HIS A 51 20.54 1.84 8.43
N GLY A 52 21.80 1.74 7.98
CA GLY A 52 22.69 0.60 8.20
C GLY A 52 22.41 -0.55 7.22
N LEU A 53 23.45 -1.26 6.77
CA LEU A 53 23.30 -2.41 5.84
C LEU A 53 22.48 -3.57 6.44
N THR A 54 22.40 -3.63 7.77
CA THR A 54 21.55 -4.57 8.53
C THR A 54 20.22 -3.95 8.97
N LEU A 55 19.91 -2.74 8.52
CA LEU A 55 18.71 -1.95 8.84
C LEU A 55 18.53 -1.62 10.32
N LYS A 56 19.57 -1.80 11.14
CA LYS A 56 19.57 -1.53 12.59
C LYS A 56 19.71 -0.06 12.96
N GLY A 57 19.74 0.83 11.98
CA GLY A 57 19.90 2.27 12.17
C GLY A 57 21.35 2.75 12.02
N GLY A 58 21.50 4.07 11.93
CA GLY A 58 22.76 4.77 11.72
C GLY A 58 22.49 6.28 11.74
N LEU A 59 22.69 6.93 10.59
CA LEU A 59 22.24 8.30 10.40
C LEU A 59 20.70 8.39 10.42
N GLY A 60 20.04 7.40 9.81
CA GLY A 60 18.59 7.21 9.87
C GLY A 60 18.18 6.24 10.99
N PRO A 61 16.89 6.24 11.38
CA PRO A 61 16.35 5.31 12.37
C PRO A 61 16.42 3.85 11.89
N ALA A 62 16.31 2.88 12.80
CA ALA A 62 16.21 1.47 12.42
C ALA A 62 14.94 1.20 11.58
N LEU A 63 15.05 0.36 10.55
CA LEU A 63 13.94 -0.10 9.71
C LEU A 63 13.58 -1.56 10.05
N LEU A 64 13.35 -1.81 11.34
CA LEU A 64 13.03 -3.13 11.90
C LEU A 64 11.54 -3.22 12.26
N PRO A 65 10.95 -4.43 12.28
CA PRO A 65 9.56 -4.64 12.67
C PRO A 65 9.16 -3.91 13.96
N GLU A 66 10.01 -3.97 14.99
CA GLU A 66 9.75 -3.37 16.29
C GLU A 66 9.65 -1.85 16.22
N THR A 67 10.47 -1.21 15.38
CA THR A 67 10.49 0.23 15.17
C THR A 67 9.32 0.71 14.32
N LEU A 68 8.80 -0.16 13.44
CA LEU A 68 7.76 0.17 12.48
C LEU A 68 6.35 -0.20 12.95
N ARG A 69 6.21 -1.05 13.98
CA ARG A 69 4.93 -1.65 14.42
C ARG A 69 3.78 -0.66 14.63
N GLU A 70 4.06 0.52 15.18
CA GLU A 70 3.05 1.53 15.50
C GLU A 70 2.79 2.51 14.35
N LYS A 71 3.51 2.39 13.23
CA LYS A 71 3.41 3.28 12.09
C LYS A 71 2.40 2.70 11.09
N PRO A 72 1.41 3.47 10.62
CA PRO A 72 0.52 3.00 9.56
C PRO A 72 1.31 2.64 8.30
N ALA A 73 1.06 1.48 7.72
CA ALA A 73 1.74 1.02 6.50
C ALA A 73 1.61 2.05 5.35
N GLU A 74 0.44 2.69 5.24
CA GLU A 74 0.20 3.75 4.28
C GLU A 74 1.14 4.95 4.44
N SER A 75 1.34 5.39 5.68
CA SER A 75 2.27 6.48 5.98
C SER A 75 3.71 6.10 5.66
N LEU A 76 4.09 4.85 5.92
CA LEU A 76 5.41 4.33 5.56
C LEU A 76 5.61 4.30 4.04
N ARG A 77 4.59 3.86 3.28
CA ARG A 77 4.65 3.87 1.82
C ARG A 77 4.90 5.27 1.27
N TYR A 78 4.14 6.27 1.72
CA TYR A 78 4.35 7.64 1.26
C TYR A 78 5.68 8.22 1.74
N THR A 79 6.17 7.80 2.91
CA THR A 79 7.53 8.16 3.35
C THR A 79 8.60 7.59 2.40
N VAL A 80 8.45 6.36 1.93
CA VAL A 80 9.35 5.76 0.94
C VAL A 80 9.25 6.50 -0.40
N LEU A 81 8.03 6.71 -0.92
CA LEU A 81 7.83 7.32 -2.23
C LEU A 81 8.27 8.79 -2.28
N LEU A 82 7.96 9.56 -1.24
CA LEU A 82 8.12 11.02 -1.22
C LEU A 82 9.33 11.49 -0.42
N GLY A 83 10.04 10.58 0.25
CA GLY A 83 11.13 10.90 1.15
C GLY A 83 10.65 11.62 2.41
N ARG A 84 11.57 12.27 3.13
CA ARG A 84 11.22 13.12 4.28
C ARG A 84 11.82 14.51 4.11
N PRO A 85 11.00 15.55 3.84
CA PRO A 85 11.48 16.92 3.71
C PRO A 85 12.32 17.36 4.92
N GLY A 86 13.43 18.04 4.65
CA GLY A 86 14.36 18.48 5.69
C GLY A 86 15.25 17.39 6.29
N THR A 87 15.23 16.17 5.75
CA THR A 87 16.20 15.12 6.09
C THR A 87 16.95 14.63 4.85
N PRO A 88 18.05 13.87 5.02
CA PRO A 88 18.75 13.25 3.90
C PRO A 88 17.96 12.14 3.17
N MET A 89 16.77 11.77 3.62
CA MET A 89 15.99 10.68 3.03
C MET A 89 15.29 11.18 1.74
N PRO A 90 15.75 10.76 0.55
CA PRO A 90 15.23 11.26 -0.73
C PRO A 90 13.89 10.59 -1.09
N PRO A 91 13.13 11.17 -2.04
CA PRO A 91 12.01 10.48 -2.67
C PRO A 91 12.48 9.35 -3.58
N TRP A 92 11.78 8.21 -3.56
CA TRP A 92 12.07 7.04 -4.39
C TRP A 92 11.03 6.77 -5.49
N ASN A 93 10.01 7.63 -5.62
CA ASN A 93 8.94 7.51 -6.63
C ASN A 93 9.42 7.61 -8.10
N ALA A 94 10.68 8.00 -8.35
CA ALA A 94 11.30 7.89 -9.67
C ALA A 94 11.72 6.46 -10.03
N PHE A 95 11.86 5.57 -9.04
CA PHE A 95 12.38 4.21 -9.18
C PHE A 95 11.41 3.12 -8.72
N LEU A 96 10.38 3.52 -7.95
CA LEU A 96 9.39 2.64 -7.34
C LEU A 96 7.98 3.03 -7.77
N THR A 97 7.20 2.02 -8.11
CA THR A 97 5.74 2.12 -8.16
C THR A 97 5.15 2.09 -6.75
N GLU A 98 3.88 2.49 -6.61
CA GLU A 98 3.18 2.43 -5.33
C GLU A 98 3.08 0.98 -4.79
N ALA A 99 2.83 0.01 -5.67
CA ALA A 99 2.76 -1.41 -5.32
C ALA A 99 4.10 -1.97 -4.81
N GLU A 100 5.22 -1.55 -5.38
CA GLU A 100 6.56 -1.95 -4.92
C GLU A 100 6.91 -1.31 -3.58
N ALA A 101 6.54 -0.04 -3.37
CA ALA A 101 6.71 0.61 -2.07
C ALA A 101 5.86 -0.06 -0.99
N ASP A 102 4.61 -0.42 -1.30
CA ASP A 102 3.78 -1.25 -0.41
C ASP A 102 4.44 -2.60 -0.11
N TRP A 103 4.99 -3.27 -1.12
CA TRP A 103 5.70 -4.54 -0.93
C TRP A 103 6.91 -4.37 -0.01
N ILE A 104 7.75 -3.35 -0.23
CA ILE A 104 8.91 -3.04 0.62
C ILE A 104 8.46 -2.81 2.06
N VAL A 105 7.41 -2.01 2.29
CA VAL A 105 6.88 -1.72 3.63
C VAL A 105 6.39 -3.00 4.30
N ARG A 106 5.66 -3.87 3.59
CA ARG A 106 5.24 -5.17 4.14
C ARG A 106 6.45 -5.99 4.59
N GLN A 107 7.48 -6.11 3.74
CA GLN A 107 8.69 -6.85 4.08
C GLN A 107 9.41 -6.25 5.30
N LEU A 108 9.54 -4.92 5.38
CA LEU A 108 10.18 -4.24 6.51
C LEU A 108 9.43 -4.49 7.83
N MET A 109 8.10 -4.53 7.79
CA MET A 109 7.25 -4.76 8.96
C MET A 109 7.26 -6.22 9.45
N THR A 110 7.65 -7.18 8.59
CA THR A 110 7.74 -8.61 8.95
C THR A 110 9.17 -9.13 9.11
N GLY A 111 10.17 -8.31 8.79
CA GLY A 111 11.58 -8.68 8.75
C GLY A 111 12.07 -8.73 7.32
N PHE A 112 12.94 -7.78 6.95
CA PHE A 112 13.35 -7.60 5.56
C PHE A 112 14.32 -8.70 5.10
N PRO A 113 14.17 -9.25 3.89
CA PRO A 113 15.08 -10.26 3.37
C PRO A 113 16.55 -9.79 3.35
N GLU A 114 17.48 -10.73 3.57
CA GLU A 114 18.90 -10.50 3.31
C GLU A 114 19.18 -10.51 1.81
N GLU A 115 20.20 -9.77 1.38
CA GLU A 115 20.65 -9.83 -0.02
C GLU A 115 21.43 -11.12 -0.25
N ILE A 116 20.91 -11.97 -1.15
CA ILE A 116 21.61 -13.17 -1.61
C ILE A 116 22.62 -12.73 -2.67
N ARG A 117 23.91 -12.88 -2.35
CA ARG A 117 25.03 -12.53 -3.24
C ARG A 117 25.32 -13.64 -4.25
#